data_AF-A0A9E5JNM9-F1
#
_entry.id   AF-A0A9E5JNM9-F1
#
_cell.length_a   1.000
_cell.length_b   1.000
_cell.length_c   1.000
_cell.angle_alpha   90.00
_cell.angle_beta   90.00
_cell.angle_gamma   90.00
#
_symmetry.space_group_name_H-M   'P 1'
#
loop_
_entity.id
_entity.type
_entity.pdbx_description
1 polymer ?
#
loop_
_entity_poly.entity_id
_entity_poly.type
_entity_poly.pdbx_seq_one_letter_code
_entity_poly.pdbx_strand_id
1 'polypeptide(L)'
;MTLTNRQRAVPPSMFADETLMELPPPVRLTGIGLRFYVDDEGRGSATPALIRGQLWPLDTAVTDATIREHLRALVKVGYIETYSINGRKLLALTDWPSVDRGSRSRLPAPPSTEPLARSSRASRETFAVEGGGEEGREDGREEGAGEGGRGPSRDARDETEPSPFCRKHQPHGTDFACGGCASARKRHDQWLRAEAEAEAEGLAE
;
A
#
# COMPACT_ATOMS: atom_id res chain seq x y z
N MET A 1 4.56 -3.35 -29.10
CA MET A 1 4.88 -3.52 -27.67
C MET A 1 4.06 -2.51 -26.91
N THR A 2 3.02 -2.94 -26.20
CA THR A 2 2.28 -2.07 -25.28
C THR A 2 3.25 -1.70 -24.17
N LEU A 3 3.83 -0.51 -24.24
CA LEU A 3 4.64 0.05 -23.17
C LEU A 3 3.70 0.39 -22.02
N THR A 4 3.35 -0.61 -21.20
CA THR A 4 2.83 -0.33 -19.86
C THR A 4 3.91 0.47 -19.15
N ASN A 5 3.64 1.76 -18.89
CA ASN A 5 4.54 2.67 -18.17
C ASN A 5 4.62 2.22 -16.70
N ARG A 6 5.33 1.12 -16.47
CA ARG A 6 5.57 0.52 -15.17
C ARG A 6 6.82 1.17 -14.61
N GLN A 7 6.64 2.24 -13.85
CA GLN A 7 7.74 2.90 -13.17
C GLN A 7 8.12 2.12 -11.92
N ARG A 8 9.43 2.01 -11.70
CA ARG A 8 10.04 1.44 -10.50
C ARG A 8 11.01 2.48 -9.95
N ALA A 9 11.03 2.61 -8.63
CA ALA A 9 11.92 3.53 -7.93
C ALA A 9 12.94 2.75 -7.10
N VAL A 10 14.12 3.33 -6.89
CA VAL A 10 15.07 2.89 -5.85
C VAL A 10 14.90 3.84 -4.67
N PRO A 11 14.35 3.40 -3.54
CA PRO A 11 14.16 4.27 -2.38
C PRO A 11 15.52 4.59 -1.74
N PRO A 12 15.71 5.80 -1.17
CA PRO A 12 16.95 6.15 -0.46
C PRO A 12 17.28 5.21 0.70
N SER A 13 16.25 4.63 1.35
CA SER A 13 16.41 3.63 2.42
C SER A 13 17.24 2.42 1.99
N MET A 14 17.28 2.10 0.69
CA MET A 14 18.08 1.00 0.18
C MET A 14 19.59 1.26 0.33
N PHE A 15 20.02 2.52 0.25
CA PHE A 15 21.41 2.90 0.50
C PHE A 15 21.73 3.09 1.99
N ALA A 16 20.69 3.09 2.83
CA ALA A 16 20.83 3.10 4.29
C ALA A 16 20.82 1.68 4.89
N ASP A 17 20.49 0.65 4.11
CA ASP A 17 20.58 -0.75 4.53
C ASP A 17 22.04 -1.18 4.62
N GLU A 18 22.57 -1.19 5.83
CA GLU A 18 23.96 -1.56 6.12
C GLU A 18 24.32 -2.95 5.59
N THR A 19 23.42 -3.93 5.74
CA THR A 19 23.67 -5.33 5.32
C THR A 19 23.83 -5.45 3.81
N LEU A 20 23.03 -4.69 3.06
CA LEU A 20 23.16 -4.61 1.62
C LEU A 20 24.41 -3.80 1.24
N MET A 21 24.70 -2.70 1.94
CA MET A 21 25.85 -1.84 1.63
C MET A 21 27.20 -2.49 1.91
N GLU A 22 27.29 -3.47 2.81
CA GLU A 22 28.50 -4.28 3.07
C GLU A 22 28.87 -5.21 1.90
N LEU A 23 27.92 -5.54 1.02
CA LEU A 23 28.19 -6.45 -0.10
C LEU A 23 29.08 -5.80 -1.18
N PRO A 24 29.84 -6.61 -1.95
CA PRO A 24 30.63 -6.10 -3.06
C PRO A 24 29.76 -5.31 -4.08
N PRO A 25 30.29 -4.24 -4.71
CA PRO A 25 29.53 -3.43 -5.66
C PRO A 25 28.75 -4.20 -6.74
N PRO A 26 29.30 -5.26 -7.39
CA PRO A 26 28.56 -6.04 -8.38
C PRO A 26 27.35 -6.78 -7.81
N VAL A 27 27.47 -7.27 -6.57
CA VAL A 27 26.39 -7.95 -5.85
C VAL A 27 25.29 -6.95 -5.48
N ARG A 28 25.68 -5.76 -4.97
CA ARG A 28 24.76 -4.66 -4.67
C ARG A 28 23.99 -4.21 -5.90
N LEU A 29 24.68 -4.02 -7.03
CA LEU A 29 24.05 -3.65 -8.29
C LEU A 29 23.05 -4.70 -8.77
N THR A 30 23.38 -5.99 -8.58
CA THR A 30 22.43 -7.08 -8.85
C THR A 30 21.20 -6.97 -7.94
N GLY A 31 21.39 -6.73 -6.64
CA GLY A 31 20.29 -6.53 -5.68
C GLY A 31 19.38 -5.35 -6.03
N ILE A 32 19.95 -4.20 -6.43
CA ILE A 32 19.22 -3.04 -6.94
C ILE A 32 18.47 -3.39 -8.23
N GLY A 33 19.15 -4.05 -9.17
CA GLY A 33 18.57 -4.47 -10.44
C GLY A 33 17.39 -5.43 -10.26
N LEU A 34 17.41 -6.31 -9.25
CA LEU A 34 16.31 -7.23 -8.97
C LEU A 34 14.97 -6.51 -8.70
N ARG A 35 15.00 -5.28 -8.15
CA ARG A 35 13.80 -4.44 -7.94
C ARG A 35 13.09 -4.06 -9.25
N PHE A 36 13.83 -4.04 -10.36
CA PHE A 36 13.33 -3.81 -11.71
C PHE A 36 13.04 -5.11 -12.47
N TYR A 37 13.55 -6.23 -11.96
CA TYR A 37 13.37 -7.57 -12.53
C TYR A 37 12.05 -8.21 -12.11
N VAL A 38 11.67 -8.04 -10.84
CA VAL A 38 10.52 -8.73 -10.25
C VAL A 38 9.17 -8.15 -10.66
N ASP A 39 8.13 -8.97 -10.48
CA ASP A 39 6.75 -8.58 -10.70
C ASP A 39 6.21 -7.61 -9.61
N ASP A 40 4.90 -7.32 -9.62
CA ASP A 40 4.30 -6.34 -8.67
C ASP A 40 4.15 -6.89 -7.26
N GLU A 41 4.32 -8.20 -7.08
CA GLU A 41 4.35 -8.87 -5.77
C GLU A 41 5.79 -9.21 -5.35
N GLY A 42 6.80 -8.64 -6.02
CA GLY A 42 8.20 -8.80 -5.64
C GLY A 42 8.77 -10.16 -6.03
N ARG A 43 8.12 -10.92 -6.92
CA ARG A 43 8.54 -12.27 -7.31
C ARG A 43 9.19 -12.32 -8.69
N GLY A 44 10.13 -13.23 -8.88
CA GLY A 44 10.84 -13.41 -10.14
C GLY A 44 11.37 -14.82 -10.35
N SER A 45 11.82 -15.12 -11.57
CA SER A 45 12.56 -16.36 -11.83
C SER A 45 13.97 -16.27 -11.25
N ALA A 46 14.43 -17.30 -10.55
CA ALA A 46 15.80 -17.38 -10.05
C ALA A 46 16.77 -18.04 -11.05
N THR A 47 16.37 -18.16 -12.33
CA THR A 47 17.24 -18.69 -13.40
C THR A 47 18.37 -17.70 -13.69
N PRO A 48 19.65 -18.07 -13.49
CA PRO A 48 20.79 -17.16 -13.64
C PRO A 48 20.88 -16.52 -15.03
N ALA A 49 20.65 -17.30 -16.08
CA ALA A 49 20.69 -16.81 -17.46
C ALA A 49 19.67 -15.69 -17.73
N LEU A 50 18.48 -15.75 -17.13
CA LEU A 50 17.45 -14.71 -17.31
C LEU A 50 17.82 -13.43 -16.59
N ILE A 51 18.31 -13.54 -15.35
CA ILE A 51 18.75 -12.39 -14.55
C ILE A 51 19.96 -11.74 -15.22
N ARG A 52 20.93 -12.54 -15.70
CA ARG A 52 22.08 -12.05 -16.45
C ARG A 52 21.64 -11.31 -17.71
N GLY A 53 20.78 -11.93 -18.53
CA GLY A 53 20.31 -11.33 -19.78
C GLY A 53 19.56 -10.01 -19.58
N GLN A 54 18.92 -9.81 -18.43
CA GLN A 54 18.17 -8.59 -18.14
C GLN A 54 19.00 -7.51 -17.43
N LEU A 55 19.85 -7.89 -16.47
CA LEU A 55 20.61 -6.94 -15.65
C LEU A 55 22.03 -6.68 -16.17
N TRP A 56 22.60 -7.62 -16.92
CA TRP A 56 23.98 -7.61 -17.40
C TRP A 56 24.07 -8.00 -18.89
N PRO A 57 23.25 -7.43 -19.80
CA PRO A 57 23.09 -7.94 -21.17
C PRO A 57 24.37 -7.93 -22.01
N LEU A 58 25.28 -7.00 -21.74
CA LEU A 58 26.52 -6.79 -22.50
C LEU A 58 27.79 -7.02 -21.69
N ASP A 59 27.65 -7.35 -20.40
CA ASP A 59 28.80 -7.60 -19.54
C ASP A 59 29.22 -9.06 -19.67
N THR A 60 30.31 -9.30 -20.41
CA THR A 60 30.86 -10.63 -20.65
C THR A 60 31.62 -11.20 -19.46
N ALA A 61 32.02 -10.36 -18.49
CA ALA A 61 32.69 -10.81 -17.28
C ALA A 61 31.69 -11.44 -16.29
N VAL A 62 30.43 -11.00 -16.33
CA VAL A 62 29.36 -11.57 -15.50
C VAL A 62 28.82 -12.84 -16.15
N THR A 63 29.07 -13.98 -15.51
CA THR A 63 28.60 -15.30 -15.98
C THR A 63 27.37 -15.77 -15.21
N ASP A 64 26.72 -16.84 -15.69
CA ASP A 64 25.68 -17.53 -14.92
C ASP A 64 26.18 -18.03 -13.56
N ALA A 65 27.47 -18.34 -13.43
CA ALA A 65 28.09 -18.70 -12.15
C ALA A 65 28.18 -17.49 -11.22
N THR A 66 28.62 -16.34 -11.74
CA THR A 66 28.67 -15.06 -11.02
C THR A 66 27.28 -14.67 -10.50
N ILE A 67 26.23 -14.80 -11.31
CA ILE A 67 24.86 -14.52 -10.86
C ILE A 67 24.42 -15.48 -9.74
N ARG A 68 24.78 -16.77 -9.80
CA ARG A 68 24.51 -17.70 -8.70
C ARG A 68 25.20 -17.27 -7.41
N GLU A 69 26.43 -16.78 -7.48
CA GLU A 69 27.17 -16.26 -6.34
C GLU A 69 26.53 -15.00 -5.78
N HIS A 70 26.13 -14.06 -6.65
CA HIS A 70 25.40 -12.86 -6.24
C HIS A 70 24.09 -13.22 -5.51
N LEU A 71 23.27 -14.12 -6.08
CA LEU A 71 22.03 -14.57 -5.44
C LEU A 71 22.28 -15.22 -4.08
N ARG A 72 23.32 -16.06 -3.94
CA ARG A 72 23.70 -16.65 -2.65
C ARG A 72 24.08 -15.60 -1.62
N ALA A 73 24.85 -14.59 -2.01
CA ALA A 73 25.23 -13.48 -1.12
C ALA A 73 24.01 -12.66 -0.68
N LEU A 74 23.07 -12.39 -1.60
CA LEU A 74 21.83 -11.68 -1.31
C LEU A 74 20.89 -12.48 -0.40
N VAL A 75 20.81 -13.81 -0.58
CA VAL A 75 20.08 -14.70 0.34
C VAL A 75 20.72 -14.68 1.74
N LYS A 76 22.05 -14.71 1.81
CA LYS A 76 22.78 -14.73 3.09
C LYS A 76 22.49 -13.51 3.96
N VAL A 77 22.35 -12.33 3.36
CA VAL A 77 21.98 -11.09 4.09
C VAL A 77 20.47 -10.92 4.26
N GLY A 78 19.66 -11.87 3.79
CA GLY A 78 18.21 -11.82 3.90
C GLY A 78 17.53 -10.82 2.95
N TYR A 79 18.23 -10.28 1.95
CA TYR A 79 17.66 -9.32 0.99
C TYR A 79 16.67 -9.99 0.02
N ILE A 80 16.89 -11.26 -0.30
CA ILE A 80 15.97 -12.10 -1.07
C ILE A 80 15.77 -13.45 -0.39
N GLU A 81 14.64 -14.08 -0.69
CA GLU A 81 14.40 -15.50 -0.51
C GLU A 81 14.44 -16.21 -1.86
N THR A 82 14.98 -17.44 -1.90
CA THR A 82 14.90 -18.32 -3.07
C THR A 82 14.18 -19.61 -2.73
N TYR A 83 13.22 -20.01 -3.55
CA TYR A 83 12.38 -21.18 -3.33
C TYR A 83 12.16 -21.96 -4.63
N SER A 84 11.60 -23.17 -4.54
CA SER A 84 11.32 -24.00 -5.71
C SER A 84 9.89 -24.54 -5.66
N ILE A 85 9.14 -24.31 -6.73
CA ILE A 85 7.76 -24.82 -6.88
C ILE A 85 7.65 -25.45 -8.28
N ASN A 86 7.16 -26.69 -8.34
CA ASN A 86 7.03 -27.46 -9.58
C ASN A 86 8.34 -27.53 -10.39
N GLY A 87 9.48 -27.74 -9.72
CA GLY A 87 10.81 -27.82 -10.34
C GLY A 87 11.39 -26.49 -10.85
N ARG A 88 10.67 -25.36 -10.69
CA ARG A 88 11.13 -24.04 -11.10
C ARG A 88 11.74 -23.31 -9.91
N LYS A 89 12.97 -22.80 -10.06
CA LYS A 89 13.62 -21.94 -9.08
C LYS A 89 13.10 -20.51 -9.21
N LEU A 90 12.61 -19.97 -8.11
CA LEU A 90 12.03 -18.64 -8.01
C LEU A 90 12.74 -17.85 -6.92
N LEU A 91 12.57 -16.54 -6.97
CA LEU A 91 13.01 -15.61 -5.94
C LEU A 91 11.88 -14.67 -5.53
N ALA A 92 11.96 -14.16 -4.32
CA ALA A 92 11.14 -13.07 -3.80
C ALA A 92 12.03 -12.08 -3.06
N LEU A 93 11.78 -10.78 -3.22
CA LEU A 93 12.40 -9.76 -2.36
C LEU A 93 11.74 -9.80 -0.98
N THR A 94 12.55 -9.81 0.08
CA THR A 94 12.07 -9.95 1.45
C THR A 94 11.30 -8.71 1.91
N ASP A 95 11.78 -7.52 1.54
CA ASP A 95 11.08 -6.25 1.75
C ASP A 95 10.54 -5.71 0.43
N TRP A 96 9.27 -5.96 0.17
CA TRP A 96 8.57 -5.48 -1.02
C TRP A 96 7.33 -4.66 -0.66
N PRO A 97 7.24 -3.39 -1.08
CA PRO A 97 6.08 -2.57 -0.80
C PRO A 97 4.90 -2.97 -1.69
N SER A 98 3.68 -2.72 -1.21
CA SER A 98 2.49 -2.81 -2.06
C SER A 98 2.62 -1.84 -3.23
N VAL A 99 2.40 -2.34 -4.45
CA VAL A 99 2.43 -1.54 -5.68
C VAL A 99 1.02 -1.04 -5.99
N ASP A 100 0.84 0.27 -6.07
CA ASP A 100 -0.44 0.85 -6.48
C ASP A 100 -0.79 0.41 -7.90
N ARG A 101 -2.02 -0.09 -8.08
CA ARG A 101 -2.51 -0.70 -9.33
C ARG A 101 -1.62 -1.83 -9.86
N GLY A 102 -0.93 -2.54 -8.96
CA GLY A 102 -0.11 -3.71 -9.30
C GLY A 102 -0.95 -4.85 -9.88
N SER A 103 -0.37 -5.58 -10.84
CA SER A 103 -0.97 -6.79 -11.36
C SER A 103 -0.69 -7.98 -10.45
N ARG A 104 -1.69 -8.85 -10.26
CA ARG A 104 -1.49 -10.09 -9.51
C ARG A 104 -0.40 -10.92 -10.18
N SER A 105 0.53 -11.41 -9.38
CA SER A 105 1.65 -12.20 -9.89
C SER A 105 1.19 -13.57 -10.37
N ARG A 106 1.76 -14.00 -11.49
CA ARG A 106 1.57 -15.34 -12.08
C ARG A 106 2.52 -16.38 -11.49
N LEU A 107 3.50 -15.92 -10.71
CA LEU A 107 4.44 -16.78 -10.01
C LEU A 107 3.82 -17.16 -8.66
N PRO A 108 3.95 -18.41 -8.22
CA PRO A 108 3.47 -18.81 -6.91
C PRO A 108 4.25 -18.07 -5.82
N ALA A 109 3.59 -17.76 -4.70
CA ALA A 109 4.24 -17.20 -3.53
C ALA A 109 5.26 -18.19 -2.92
N PRO A 110 6.31 -17.72 -2.24
CA PRO A 110 7.14 -18.60 -1.43
C PRO A 110 6.24 -19.38 -0.44
N PRO A 111 6.54 -20.67 -0.19
CA PRO A 111 5.84 -21.40 0.85
C PRO A 111 6.03 -20.64 2.15
N SER A 112 4.95 -20.43 2.91
CA SER A 112 5.01 -19.77 4.21
C SER A 112 5.87 -20.58 5.16
N THR A 113 7.18 -20.32 5.15
CA THR A 113 8.01 -20.44 6.32
C THR A 113 7.64 -19.23 7.14
N GLU A 114 6.96 -19.36 8.27
CA GLU A 114 6.78 -18.22 9.17
C GLU A 114 8.16 -17.79 9.69
N PRO A 115 8.62 -16.54 9.46
CA PRO A 115 9.67 -15.96 10.27
C PRO A 115 9.06 -14.81 11.07
N LEU A 116 9.30 -14.82 12.39
CA LEU A 116 8.91 -13.80 13.35
C LEU A 116 9.48 -12.42 12.96
N ALA A 117 8.77 -11.66 12.13
CA ALA A 117 8.95 -10.23 11.99
C ALA A 117 7.62 -9.62 11.54
N ARG A 118 6.63 -9.75 12.41
CA ARG A 118 5.49 -8.83 12.42
C ARG A 118 6.10 -7.44 12.54
N SER A 119 6.07 -6.66 11.46
CA SER A 119 6.36 -5.23 11.51
C SER A 119 5.38 -4.62 12.50
N SER A 120 5.79 -4.57 13.77
CA SER A 120 5.08 -3.90 14.83
C SER A 120 5.32 -2.41 14.62
N ARG A 121 4.57 -1.85 13.68
CA ARG A 121 4.11 -0.48 13.81
C ARG A 121 2.65 -0.52 14.25
N ALA A 122 2.40 -1.24 15.34
CA ALA A 122 1.39 -0.79 16.27
C ALA A 122 1.89 0.55 16.83
N SER A 123 1.07 1.59 16.69
CA SER A 123 1.30 2.89 17.30
C SER A 123 1.81 2.72 18.73
N ARG A 124 2.83 3.49 19.11
CA ARG A 124 3.15 3.73 20.51
C ARG A 124 1.89 4.25 21.19
N GLU A 125 1.19 3.38 21.89
CA GLU A 125 0.28 3.77 22.95
C GLU A 125 1.11 4.40 24.06
N THR A 126 0.85 5.68 24.33
CA THR A 126 1.22 6.32 25.59
C THR A 126 0.05 6.10 26.55
N PHE A 127 0.24 5.23 27.54
CA PHE A 127 -0.63 5.14 28.72
C PHE A 127 -0.15 6.11 29.80
N ALA A 128 -1.06 6.93 30.30
CA ALA A 128 -1.25 7.33 31.70
C ALA A 128 -2.59 8.09 31.78
N VAL A 129 -3.67 7.49 32.34
CA VAL A 129 -4.13 7.62 33.75
C VAL A 129 -4.73 9.04 33.97
N GLU A 130 -5.97 9.29 34.40
CA GLU A 130 -7.02 8.56 35.13
C GLU A 130 -8.32 9.38 35.04
N GLY A 131 -9.48 8.78 35.36
CA GLY A 131 -10.50 9.49 36.14
C GLY A 131 -11.95 9.48 35.64
N GLY A 132 -12.78 8.66 36.31
CA GLY A 132 -14.21 8.90 36.59
C GLY A 132 -15.17 8.70 35.42
N GLY A 133 -16.37 8.17 35.57
CA GLY A 133 -17.17 7.83 36.75
C GLY A 133 -18.51 7.31 36.23
N GLU A 134 -19.12 6.49 37.07
CA GLU A 134 -20.26 5.61 36.90
C GLU A 134 -21.60 6.35 36.77
N GLU A 135 -22.55 5.76 36.01
CA GLU A 135 -24.04 5.76 36.18
C GLU A 135 -24.64 5.32 34.81
N GLY A 136 -25.53 4.33 34.66
CA GLY A 136 -26.41 3.63 35.58
C GLY A 136 -27.85 3.67 35.03
N ARG A 137 -28.44 2.48 34.79
CA ARG A 137 -29.90 2.18 34.61
C ARG A 137 -30.52 2.40 33.22
N GLU A 138 -31.54 1.67 32.77
CA GLU A 138 -32.16 0.36 33.06
C GLU A 138 -33.23 0.14 31.96
N ASP A 139 -33.61 -1.13 31.78
CA ASP A 139 -34.45 -1.74 30.75
C ASP A 139 -35.88 -1.20 30.51
N GLY A 140 -36.40 -1.51 29.32
CA GLY A 140 -37.82 -1.41 28.96
C GLY A 140 -38.18 -2.13 27.64
N ARG A 141 -38.49 -3.43 27.75
CA ARG A 141 -39.13 -4.41 26.82
C ARG A 141 -40.41 -3.82 26.13
N GLU A 142 -40.93 -4.20 24.95
CA GLU A 142 -41.42 -5.48 24.37
C GLU A 142 -41.73 -5.25 22.85
N GLU A 143 -41.37 -6.19 21.97
CA GLU A 143 -42.22 -7.10 21.15
C GLU A 143 -43.13 -6.49 20.05
N GLY A 144 -42.98 -7.00 18.80
CA GLY A 144 -43.96 -6.79 17.73
C GLY A 144 -43.43 -7.10 16.32
N ALA A 145 -43.84 -8.24 15.76
CA ALA A 145 -43.51 -8.75 14.43
C ALA A 145 -44.05 -7.91 13.26
N GLY A 146 -43.40 -8.00 12.09
CA GLY A 146 -43.97 -7.54 10.82
C GLY A 146 -42.96 -7.48 9.67
N GLU A 147 -43.10 -8.39 8.72
CA GLU A 147 -42.41 -8.43 7.42
C GLU A 147 -42.59 -7.14 6.59
N GLY A 148 -41.66 -6.90 5.65
CA GLY A 148 -41.92 -6.05 4.48
C GLY A 148 -40.83 -5.03 4.22
N GLY A 149 -40.19 -5.17 3.05
CA GLY A 149 -39.00 -4.43 2.65
C GLY A 149 -39.08 -2.91 2.75
N ARG A 150 -37.92 -2.29 2.92
CA ARG A 150 -37.76 -0.84 2.93
C ARG A 150 -36.43 -0.47 2.28
N GLY A 151 -36.51 0.14 1.09
CA GLY A 151 -35.40 0.90 0.53
C GLY A 151 -34.99 2.02 1.49
N PRO A 152 -33.76 2.56 1.41
CA PRO A 152 -33.34 3.59 2.33
C PRO A 152 -34.22 4.83 2.14
N SER A 153 -34.96 5.13 3.21
CA SER A 153 -35.89 6.25 3.34
C SER A 153 -35.15 7.57 3.17
N ARG A 154 -35.77 8.44 2.38
CA ARG A 154 -35.50 9.88 2.37
C ARG A 154 -36.08 10.43 3.67
N ASP A 155 -35.26 10.92 4.59
CA ASP A 155 -35.70 11.83 5.64
C ASP A 155 -34.56 12.71 6.14
N ALA A 156 -34.95 13.94 6.49
CA ALA A 156 -34.20 15.00 7.15
C ALA A 156 -33.15 15.74 6.31
N ARG A 157 -33.59 16.86 5.72
CA ARG A 157 -32.74 18.02 5.46
C ARG A 157 -32.22 18.50 6.81
N ASP A 158 -31.03 18.07 7.17
CA ASP A 158 -30.25 18.76 8.19
C ASP A 158 -29.38 19.77 7.41
N GLU A 159 -29.74 21.05 7.55
CA GLU A 159 -29.14 22.23 6.88
C GLU A 159 -27.73 22.52 7.44
N THR A 160 -26.90 21.49 7.55
CA THR A 160 -25.50 21.67 7.92
C THR A 160 -24.67 21.72 6.65
N GLU A 161 -24.14 22.92 6.37
CA GLU A 161 -23.13 23.21 5.35
C GLU A 161 -22.15 22.03 5.22
N PRO A 162 -22.10 21.35 4.05
CA PRO A 162 -21.29 20.15 3.91
C PRO A 162 -19.82 20.53 4.01
N SER A 163 -19.15 20.11 5.09
CA SER A 163 -17.76 20.46 5.34
C SER A 163 -16.84 20.13 4.15
N PRO A 164 -15.86 21.01 3.83
CA PRO A 164 -14.86 20.76 2.79
C PRO A 164 -13.90 19.62 3.13
N PHE A 165 -13.92 19.12 4.36
CA PHE A 165 -13.05 18.04 4.82
C PHE A 165 -13.84 16.74 5.04
N CYS A 166 -13.18 15.60 4.83
CA CYS A 166 -13.80 14.32 5.17
C CYS A 166 -13.89 14.15 6.69
N ARG A 167 -14.76 13.26 7.16
CA ARG A 167 -14.97 12.97 8.59
C ARG A 167 -13.68 12.72 9.41
N LYS A 168 -12.62 12.22 8.77
CA LYS A 168 -11.33 11.93 9.43
C LYS A 168 -10.43 13.16 9.62
N HIS A 169 -10.68 14.23 8.88
CA HIS A 169 -9.88 15.46 8.89
C HIS A 169 -10.75 16.68 9.21
N GLN A 170 -11.93 16.50 9.79
CA GLN A 170 -12.70 17.61 10.30
C GLN A 170 -12.20 18.00 11.70
N PRO A 171 -12.20 19.29 12.05
CA PRO A 171 -12.57 20.44 11.21
C PRO A 171 -11.40 21.07 10.46
N HIS A 172 -10.16 20.65 10.70
CA HIS A 172 -8.95 21.40 10.31
C HIS A 172 -8.32 21.02 8.97
N GLY A 173 -8.80 19.96 8.32
CA GLY A 173 -8.23 19.46 7.08
C GLY A 173 -6.92 18.70 7.25
N THR A 174 -6.15 18.61 6.16
CA THR A 174 -4.85 17.93 6.10
C THR A 174 -4.00 18.52 4.99
N ASP A 175 -2.68 18.63 5.23
CA ASP A 175 -1.70 19.12 4.24
C ASP A 175 -1.25 18.03 3.25
N PHE A 176 -1.68 16.78 3.47
CA PHE A 176 -1.35 15.64 2.61
C PHE A 176 -2.47 15.35 1.60
N ALA A 177 -2.12 14.72 0.48
CA ALA A 177 -3.09 14.31 -0.54
C ALA A 177 -4.07 13.27 0.01
N CYS A 178 -5.32 13.68 0.27
CA CYS A 178 -6.40 12.81 0.72
C CYS A 178 -7.55 12.82 -0.30
N GLY A 179 -7.83 11.66 -0.90
CA GLY A 179 -8.95 11.50 -1.84
C GLY A 179 -10.32 11.79 -1.20
N GLY A 180 -10.50 11.44 0.08
CA GLY A 180 -11.71 11.76 0.83
C GLY A 180 -11.95 13.26 0.99
N CYS A 181 -10.90 14.03 1.27
CA CYS A 181 -10.98 15.50 1.33
C CYS A 181 -11.22 16.10 -0.05
N ALA A 182 -10.65 15.53 -1.13
CA ALA A 182 -10.92 15.99 -2.48
C ALA A 182 -12.39 15.83 -2.89
N SER A 183 -13.01 14.69 -2.56
CA SER A 183 -14.45 14.49 -2.78
C SER A 183 -15.33 15.36 -1.87
N ALA A 184 -14.90 15.62 -0.63
CA ALA A 184 -15.60 16.52 0.29
C ALA A 184 -15.62 17.97 -0.24
N ARG A 185 -14.45 18.50 -0.66
CA ARG A 185 -14.34 19.82 -1.31
C ARG A 185 -15.25 19.98 -2.52
N LYS A 186 -15.28 19.00 -3.42
CA LYS A 186 -16.17 19.06 -4.60
C LYS A 186 -17.65 19.20 -4.23
N ARG A 187 -18.10 18.52 -3.16
CA ARG A 187 -19.49 18.61 -2.69
C ARG A 187 -19.77 19.95 -2.01
N HIS A 188 -18.81 20.45 -1.24
CA HIS A 188 -18.86 21.78 -0.63
C HIS A 188 -18.94 22.88 -1.70
N ASP A 189 -18.09 22.83 -2.72
CA ASP A 189 -18.10 23.79 -3.84
C ASP A 189 -19.42 23.76 -4.62
N GLN A 190 -20.01 22.57 -4.79
CA GLN A 190 -21.32 22.42 -5.43
C GLN A 190 -22.44 23.04 -4.57
N TRP A 191 -22.37 22.88 -3.26
CA TRP A 191 -23.31 23.47 -2.33
C TRP A 191 -23.21 25.01 -2.33
N LEU A 192 -22.00 25.58 -2.27
CA LEU A 192 -21.78 27.02 -2.37
C LEU A 192 -22.31 27.62 -3.67
N ARG A 193 -22.20 26.88 -4.79
CA ARG A 193 -22.77 27.31 -6.07
C ARG A 193 -24.28 27.28 -6.07
N ALA A 194 -24.88 26.24 -5.51
CA ALA A 194 -26.33 26.13 -5.40
C ALA A 194 -26.91 27.23 -4.49
N GLU A 195 -26.23 27.56 -3.39
CA GLU A 195 -26.60 28.69 -2.52
C GLU A 195 -26.51 30.03 -3.27
N ALA A 196 -25.41 30.28 -4.00
CA ALA A 196 -25.25 31.51 -4.77
C ALA A 196 -26.28 31.65 -5.90
N GLU A 197 -26.66 30.55 -6.55
CA GLU A 197 -27.73 30.51 -7.56
C GLU A 197 -29.11 30.79 -6.92
N ALA A 198 -29.40 30.19 -5.78
CA ALA A 198 -30.64 30.42 -5.04
C ALA A 198 -30.76 31.86 -4.50
N GLU A 199 -29.66 32.45 -4.01
CA GLU A 199 -29.61 33.85 -3.59
C GLU A 199 -29.81 34.82 -4.77
N ALA A 200 -29.23 34.51 -5.93
CA ALA A 200 -29.41 35.30 -7.15
C ALA A 200 -30.84 35.23 -7.71
N GLU A 201 -31.51 34.08 -7.60
CA GLU A 201 -32.92 33.90 -7.98
C GLU A 201 -33.88 34.59 -6.99
N GLY A 202 -33.57 34.59 -5.69
CA GLY A 202 -34.36 35.27 -4.66
C GLY A 202 -34.26 36.81 -4.66
N LEU A 203 -33.23 37.38 -5.30
CA LEU A 203 -33.09 38.83 -5.51
C LEU A 203 -33.82 39.35 -6.78
N ALA A 204 -34.44 38.46 -7.56
CA ALA A 204 -35.14 38.77 -8.80
C ALA A 204 -36.69 38.78 -8.67
N GLU A 205 -37.24 38.51 -7.48
CA GLU A 205 -38.66 38.72 -7.11
C GLU A 205 -38.86 40.02 -6.32
#